data_AF-A0A5T8FZP6-F1
#
_entry.id   AF-A0A5T8FZP6-F1
#
_cell.length_a   1.000
_cell.length_b   1.000
_cell.length_c   1.000
_cell.angle_alpha   90.00
_cell.angle_beta   90.00
_cell.angle_gamma   90.00
#
_symmetry.space_group_name_H-M   'P 1'
#
loop_
_entity.id
_entity.type
_entity.pdbx_description
1 polymer ?
#
loop_
_entity_poly.entity_id
_entity_poly.type
_entity_poly.pdbx_seq_one_letter_code
_entity_poly.pdbx_strand_id
1 'polypeptide(L)' 'MQITMTGNRIVLQEPAIYKVDWLNPCEHCQCRHGTEVTSRSLSAEYFYAGDAVKCPECGSQGLIDADGAWVDQVTE' A
#
# COMPACT_ATOMS: atom_id res chain seq x y z
N MET A 1 12.17 13.49 2.44
CA MET A 1 12.39 13.36 0.99
C MET A 1 13.77 12.75 0.80
N GLN A 2 13.87 11.45 0.47
CA GLN A 2 15.17 10.83 0.23
C GLN A 2 15.37 10.65 -1.28
N ILE A 3 16.44 11.25 -1.78
CA ILE A 3 16.83 11.31 -3.18
C ILE A 3 18.08 10.45 -3.30
N THR A 4 17.96 9.28 -3.96
CA THR A 4 19.15 8.45 -4.25
C THR A 4 19.73 8.91 -5.57
N MET A 5 20.91 9.54 -5.51
CA MET A 5 21.59 10.15 -6.65
C MET A 5 22.52 9.13 -7.32
N THR A 6 22.05 8.47 -8.38
CA THR A 6 22.93 7.73 -9.30
C THR A 6 22.73 8.28 -10.70
N GLY A 7 23.54 9.29 -11.06
CA GLY A 7 23.69 9.76 -12.44
C GLY A 7 22.45 10.35 -13.11
N ASN A 8 22.20 11.64 -12.88
CA ASN A 8 21.45 12.57 -13.75
C ASN A 8 20.12 12.11 -14.42
N ARG A 9 19.45 11.09 -13.88
CA ARG A 9 18.09 10.70 -14.23
C ARG A 9 17.28 10.65 -12.96
N ILE A 10 16.27 11.52 -12.87
CA ILE A 10 15.24 11.42 -11.85
C ILE A 10 14.43 10.19 -12.24
N VAL A 11 14.77 9.02 -11.70
CA VAL A 11 13.89 7.84 -11.80
C VAL A 11 12.78 8.08 -10.79
N LEU A 12 11.69 8.68 -11.26
CA LEU A 12 10.43 8.65 -10.54
C LEU A 12 10.00 7.19 -10.53
N GLN A 13 10.28 6.48 -9.44
CA GLN A 13 9.89 5.08 -9.33
C GLN A 13 8.38 4.99 -9.44
N GLU A 14 7.91 4.34 -10.50
CA GLU A 14 6.49 4.10 -10.73
C GLU A 14 5.96 3.25 -9.57
N PRO A 15 4.83 3.62 -8.97
CA PRO A 15 4.24 2.82 -7.91
C PRO A 15 3.88 1.44 -8.47
N ALA A 16 4.29 0.40 -7.75
CA ALA A 16 3.98 -0.99 -8.06
C ALA A 16 2.83 -1.48 -7.17
N ILE A 17 2.09 -2.47 -7.66
CA ILE A 17 1.04 -3.13 -6.91
C ILE A 17 1.61 -4.42 -6.29
N TYR A 18 1.54 -4.52 -4.98
CA TYR A 18 1.95 -5.67 -4.19
C TYR A 18 0.71 -6.38 -3.65
N LYS A 19 0.73 -7.72 -3.63
CA LYS A 19 -0.30 -8.53 -2.98
C LYS A 19 0.28 -9.10 -1.70
N VAL A 20 -0.35 -8.81 -0.57
CA VAL A 20 0.15 -9.24 0.74
C VAL A 20 -0.97 -9.85 1.58
N ASP A 21 -0.59 -10.83 2.40
CA ASP A 21 -1.50 -11.54 3.31
C ASP A 21 -1.28 -11.18 4.79
N TRP A 22 -0.21 -10.42 5.08
CA TRP A 22 0.16 -10.05 6.44
C TRP A 22 -0.51 -8.76 6.95
N LEU A 23 -1.09 -7.96 6.03
CA LEU A 23 -1.91 -6.81 6.41
C LEU A 23 -3.22 -7.29 7.05
N ASN A 24 -3.75 -6.47 7.96
CA ASN A 24 -5.05 -6.74 8.56
C ASN A 24 -6.13 -6.95 7.48
N PRO A 25 -7.07 -7.88 7.72
CA PRO A 25 -8.15 -8.15 6.78
C PRO A 25 -9.05 -6.92 6.64
N CYS A 26 -9.70 -6.79 5.48
CA CYS A 26 -10.66 -5.71 5.24
C CYS A 26 -11.77 -5.71 6.29
N GLU A 27 -12.07 -4.57 6.91
CA GLU A 27 -13.16 -4.50 7.88
C GLU A 27 -14.55 -4.74 7.26
N HIS A 28 -14.71 -4.44 5.97
CA HIS A 28 -15.98 -4.61 5.26
C HIS A 28 -16.33 -6.06 4.93
N CYS A 29 -15.37 -6.84 4.41
CA CYS A 29 -15.63 -8.21 3.94
C CYS A 29 -14.75 -9.28 4.59
N GLN A 30 -13.83 -8.88 5.48
CA GLN A 30 -12.84 -9.74 6.11
C GLN A 30 -12.00 -10.55 5.11
N CYS A 31 -11.65 -9.94 3.96
CA CYS A 31 -10.77 -10.59 2.98
C CYS A 31 -9.44 -10.96 3.67
N ARG A 32 -9.16 -12.26 3.75
CA ARG A 32 -8.00 -12.82 4.48
C ARG A 32 -6.75 -12.92 3.63
N HIS A 33 -6.85 -12.65 2.32
CA HIS A 33 -5.80 -12.93 1.36
C HIS A 33 -5.71 -11.85 0.28
N GLY A 34 -4.48 -11.51 -0.08
CA GLY A 34 -4.14 -10.79 -1.30
C GLY A 34 -4.49 -9.30 -1.30
N THR A 35 -4.44 -8.63 -0.15
CA THR A 35 -4.61 -7.18 -0.05
C THR A 35 -3.67 -6.48 -1.04
N GLU A 36 -4.22 -5.65 -1.92
CA GLU A 36 -3.47 -4.96 -2.97
C GLU A 36 -2.96 -3.63 -2.43
N VAL A 37 -1.64 -3.48 -2.33
CA VAL A 37 -0.99 -2.25 -1.88
C VAL A 37 -0.26 -1.61 -3.05
N THR A 38 -0.63 -0.37 -3.36
CA THR A 38 0.06 0.45 -4.35
C THR A 38 1.12 1.28 -3.64
N SER A 39 2.39 0.90 -3.83
CA SER A 39 3.53 1.49 -3.10
C SER A 39 4.71 1.75 -4.03
N ARG A 40 5.56 2.70 -3.64
CA ARG A 40 6.88 2.91 -4.25
C ARG A 40 7.99 2.15 -3.53
N SER A 41 7.63 1.28 -2.59
CA SER A 41 8.58 0.40 -1.90
C SER A 41 9.30 -0.51 -2.90
N LEU A 42 10.47 -1.00 -2.50
CA LEU A 42 11.26 -1.91 -3.33
C LEU A 42 10.79 -3.37 -3.19
N SER A 43 10.10 -3.70 -2.09
CA SER A 43 9.57 -5.03 -1.79
C SER A 43 8.21 -4.94 -1.08
N ALA A 44 7.53 -6.08 -0.96
CA ALA A 44 6.26 -6.23 -0.24
C ALA A 44 6.43 -6.48 1.27
N GLU A 45 7.65 -6.28 1.79
CA GLU A 45 8.00 -6.55 3.19
C GLU A 45 7.68 -5.37 4.11
N TYR A 46 7.69 -4.15 3.55
CA TYR A 46 7.35 -2.93 4.25
C TYR A 46 6.72 -1.94 3.27
N PHE A 47 5.83 -1.11 3.79
CA PHE A 47 5.16 -0.05 3.05
C PHE A 47 5.24 1.26 3.82
N TYR A 48 4.99 2.37 3.13
CA TYR A 48 5.02 3.70 3.71
C TYR A 48 3.62 4.16 4.12
N ALA A 49 3.56 4.98 5.17
CA ALA A 49 2.35 5.69 5.53
C ALA A 49 1.84 6.52 4.33
N GLY A 50 0.56 6.38 4.00
CA GLY A 50 -0.08 6.96 2.83
C GLY A 50 -0.03 6.09 1.57
N ASP A 51 0.58 4.90 1.60
CA ASP A 51 0.44 3.94 0.50
C ASP A 51 -1.01 3.48 0.39
N ALA A 52 -1.52 3.39 -0.85
CA ALA A 52 -2.92 3.07 -1.08
C ALA A 52 -3.15 1.57 -0.98
N VAL A 53 -4.21 1.19 -0.27
CA VAL A 53 -4.63 -0.18 -0.05
C VAL A 53 -5.98 -0.40 -0.72
N LYS A 54 -6.17 -1.56 -1.33
CA LYS A 54 -7.43 -1.98 -1.91
C LYS A 54 -7.70 -3.45 -1.60
N CYS A 55 -8.91 -3.76 -1.12
CA CYS A 55 -9.32 -5.16 -1.04
C CYS A 55 -9.74 -5.65 -2.44
N PRO A 56 -9.19 -6.78 -2.91
CA PRO A 56 -9.54 -7.33 -4.21
C PRO A 56 -10.97 -7.90 -4.26
N GLU A 57 -11.57 -8.24 -3.12
CA GLU A 57 -12.91 -8.87 -3.06
C GLU A 57 -14.05 -7.85 -3.09
N CYS A 58 -14.04 -6.87 -2.18
CA CYS A 58 -15.10 -5.87 -2.07
C CYS A 58 -14.79 -4.55 -2.77
N GLY A 59 -13.53 -4.32 -3.15
CA GLY A 59 -13.09 -3.07 -3.76
C GLY A 59 -12.95 -1.88 -2.80
N SER A 60 -13.15 -2.08 -1.50
CA SER A 60 -12.89 -1.05 -0.46
C SER A 60 -11.44 -0.57 -0.55
N GLN A 61 -11.25 0.73 -0.35
CA GLN A 61 -9.97 1.41 -0.44
C GLN A 61 -9.62 2.03 0.90
N GLY A 62 -8.33 2.10 1.18
CA GLY A 62 -7.82 2.83 2.33
C GLY A 62 -6.36 3.19 2.15
N LEU A 63 -5.75 3.64 3.24
CA LEU A 63 -4.34 3.97 3.28
C LEU A 63 -3.64 3.20 4.39
N ILE A 64 -2.34 2.97 4.22
CA ILE A 64 -1.47 2.51 5.29
C ILE A 64 -1.19 3.70 6.23
N ASP A 65 -1.34 3.51 7.53
CA ASP A 65 -1.01 4.51 8.54
C ASP A 65 0.47 4.47 8.97
N ALA A 66 0.83 5.27 9.98
CA ALA A 66 2.20 5.32 10.49
C ALA A 66 2.65 4.03 11.20
N ASP A 67 1.71 3.22 11.68
CA ASP A 67 1.96 1.94 12.35
C ASP A 67 2.00 0.77 11.36
N GLY A 68 1.81 1.04 10.06
CA GLY A 68 1.76 0.03 9.02
C GLY A 68 0.42 -0.71 8.96
N ALA A 69 -0.62 -0.20 9.63
CA ALA A 69 -1.95 -0.75 9.61
C ALA A 69 -2.76 -0.16 8.45
N TRP A 70 -3.67 -0.96 7.88
CA TRP A 70 -4.64 -0.47 6.92
C TRP A 70 -5.76 0.27 7.66
N VAL A 71 -5.94 1.55 7.32
CA VAL A 71 -7.06 2.40 7.75
C VAL A 71 -8.00 2.63 6.56
N ASP A 72 -9.26 2.25 6.71
CA ASP A 72 -10.29 2.45 5.69
C ASP A 72 -10.56 3.95 5.47
N GLN A 73 -10.68 4.38 4.21
CA GLN A 73 -11.13 5.73 3.90
C GLN A 73 -12.65 5.73 3.81
N VAL A 74 -13.29 5.88 4.97
CA VAL A 74 -14.71 6.20 5.02
C VAL A 74 -14.86 7.58 4.40
N THR A 75 -15.37 7.64 3.18
CA THR A 75 -15.75 8.92 2.57
C THR A 75 -17.04 9.34 3.26
N GLU A 76 -16.96 10.29 4.20
CA GLU A 76 -18.13 10.95 4.82
C GLU A 76 -19.01 11.65 3.78
#